data_AF-A0A3M7MMB9-F1
#
_entry.id   AF-A0A3M7MMB9-F1
#
_cell.length_a   1.000
_cell.length_b   1.000
_cell.length_c   1.000
_cell.angle_alpha   90.00
_cell.angle_beta   90.00
_cell.angle_gamma   90.00
#
_symmetry.space_group_name_H-M   'P 1'
#
loop_
_entity.id
_entity.type
_entity.pdbx_description
1 polymer ?
#
loop_
_entity_poly.entity_id
_entity_poly.type
_entity_poly.pdbx_seq_one_letter_code
_entity_poly.pdbx_strand_id
1 'polypeptide(L)'
;MNMERAQISTELLMRNLRHTWGKACRPAGTDNINDRSIAPFLGRNTGTYYPYWNGSDVELPPIPVEWIIAPVRYSDQLDKCPTSADTIRAFVLADFIAIIIATVICCRPLLCKLSCGLLGAKSGGRGVYWTWIGSFALELLGNVISSLVVVRTDGYEQLSMINVFALYASRPRLKAWWVAILRILVVLEHEHEHEHPYVDGYIGSALAEQLLQIIAAAFIGTTWDAFPNEPIKEWMHGSLIYMMVVPGITLITILLVVPIWRRNCEAWRLHVDNKGDPALLCVRIFITCIAAFFFIVIYTAPWIYWTKFLKLPGSLWCPPALAEQAAIWAGFSSLGA
;
A
#
# COMPACT_ATOMS: atom_id res chain seq x y z
N MET A 1 -11.41 -30.86 12.75
CA MET A 1 -11.79 -31.25 11.37
C MET A 1 -12.06 -30.08 10.41
N ASN A 2 -12.58 -28.92 10.85
CA ASN A 2 -12.82 -27.77 9.94
C ASN A 2 -11.61 -26.83 9.76
N MET A 3 -10.71 -26.72 10.74
CA MET A 3 -9.49 -25.91 10.62
C MET A 3 -8.44 -26.52 9.67
N GLU A 4 -8.23 -27.83 9.73
CA GLU A 4 -7.30 -28.50 8.80
C GLU A 4 -7.73 -28.39 7.34
N ARG A 5 -9.05 -28.45 7.06
CA ARG A 5 -9.56 -28.24 5.68
C ARG A 5 -9.36 -26.81 5.21
N ALA A 6 -9.53 -25.82 6.08
CA ALA A 6 -9.24 -24.44 5.75
C ALA A 6 -7.75 -24.29 5.41
N GLN A 7 -6.86 -24.80 6.26
CA GLN A 7 -5.40 -24.73 6.06
C GLN A 7 -4.94 -25.44 4.78
N ILE A 8 -5.46 -26.63 4.50
CA ILE A 8 -5.20 -27.36 3.25
C ILE A 8 -5.72 -26.59 2.03
N SER A 9 -6.88 -25.93 2.14
CA SER A 9 -7.43 -25.14 1.03
C SER A 9 -6.63 -23.86 0.77
N THR A 10 -6.11 -23.20 1.80
CA THR A 10 -5.21 -22.06 1.64
C THR A 10 -3.88 -22.50 1.03
N GLU A 11 -3.32 -23.63 1.48
CA GLU A 11 -2.10 -24.21 0.91
C GLU A 11 -2.27 -24.54 -0.58
N LEU A 12 -3.41 -25.14 -0.96
CA LEU A 12 -3.69 -25.50 -2.35
C LEU A 12 -3.89 -24.26 -3.24
N LEU A 13 -4.58 -23.24 -2.74
CA LEU A 13 -4.76 -21.95 -3.42
C LEU A 13 -3.40 -21.26 -3.62
N MET A 14 -2.56 -21.25 -2.57
CA MET A 14 -1.20 -20.70 -2.61
C MET A 14 -0.28 -21.50 -3.53
N ARG A 15 -0.47 -22.82 -3.66
CA ARG A 15 0.27 -23.67 -4.62
C ARG A 15 -0.12 -23.37 -6.06
N ASN A 16 -1.41 -23.22 -6.35
CA ASN A 16 -1.89 -22.90 -7.69
C ASN A 16 -1.49 -21.49 -8.10
N LEU A 17 -1.60 -20.51 -7.20
CA LEU A 17 -1.05 -19.16 -7.43
C LEU A 17 0.47 -19.23 -7.65
N ARG A 18 1.22 -20.03 -6.87
CA ARG A 18 2.67 -20.27 -7.12
C ARG A 18 2.95 -20.80 -8.52
N HIS A 19 2.12 -21.69 -9.06
CA HIS A 19 2.35 -22.29 -10.37
C HIS A 19 1.98 -21.35 -11.54
N THR A 20 0.96 -20.51 -11.37
CA THR A 20 0.56 -19.51 -12.38
C THR A 20 1.52 -18.31 -12.38
N TRP A 21 1.94 -17.83 -11.20
CA TRP A 21 2.89 -16.73 -11.06
C TRP A 21 4.35 -17.17 -11.23
N GLY A 22 4.72 -18.38 -10.83
CA GLY A 22 6.09 -18.89 -10.91
C GLY A 22 6.62 -19.12 -12.34
N LYS A 23 5.74 -19.09 -13.36
CA LYS A 23 6.17 -19.07 -14.78
C LYS A 23 6.32 -17.65 -15.34
N ALA A 24 5.57 -16.68 -14.82
CA ALA A 24 5.60 -15.27 -15.26
C ALA A 24 6.59 -14.42 -14.44
N CYS A 25 6.94 -14.87 -13.24
CA CYS A 25 7.87 -14.26 -12.30
C CYS A 25 8.82 -15.35 -11.81
N ARG A 26 9.70 -15.88 -12.68
CA ARG A 26 10.86 -16.62 -12.17
C ARG A 26 11.75 -15.58 -11.47
N PRO A 27 12.08 -15.78 -10.19
CA PRO A 27 12.97 -14.88 -9.50
C PRO A 27 14.32 -14.87 -10.22
N ALA A 28 14.89 -13.68 -10.42
CA ALA A 28 16.23 -13.60 -10.97
C ALA A 28 17.21 -14.13 -9.90
N GLY A 29 18.24 -14.87 -10.30
CA GLY A 29 19.27 -15.36 -9.37
C GLY A 29 19.03 -16.71 -8.67
N THR A 30 17.91 -17.42 -8.89
CA THR A 30 17.78 -18.81 -8.38
C THR A 30 18.50 -19.83 -9.27
N ASP A 31 18.66 -19.55 -10.56
CA ASP A 31 19.22 -20.52 -11.51
C ASP A 31 20.71 -20.27 -11.82
N ASN A 32 21.24 -19.07 -11.54
CA ASN A 32 22.64 -18.75 -11.79
C ASN A 32 23.11 -17.52 -10.97
N ILE A 33 23.64 -17.75 -9.77
CA ILE A 33 24.40 -16.74 -8.99
C ILE A 33 25.58 -16.17 -9.83
N ASN A 34 26.02 -16.90 -10.85
CA ASN A 34 27.05 -16.48 -11.81
C ASN A 34 26.53 -15.61 -12.96
N ASP A 35 25.26 -15.20 -12.96
CA ASP A 35 24.75 -14.25 -13.94
C ASP A 35 25.51 -12.93 -13.81
N ARG A 36 26.23 -12.55 -14.87
CA ARG A 36 27.05 -11.34 -14.91
C ARG A 36 26.25 -10.06 -14.68
N SER A 37 24.93 -10.09 -14.86
CA SER A 37 24.05 -8.95 -14.57
C SER A 37 23.84 -8.74 -13.07
N ILE A 38 23.95 -9.79 -12.24
CA ILE A 38 23.74 -9.76 -10.79
C ILE A 38 25.08 -9.73 -10.03
N ALA A 39 26.16 -10.23 -10.65
CA ALA A 39 27.53 -10.19 -10.11
C ALA A 39 27.97 -8.84 -9.51
N PRO A 40 27.65 -7.66 -10.08
CA PRO A 40 28.03 -6.37 -9.49
C PRO A 40 27.35 -6.08 -8.14
N PHE A 41 26.20 -6.70 -7.89
CA PHE A 41 25.38 -6.50 -6.70
C PHE A 41 25.65 -7.53 -5.60
N LEU A 42 26.26 -8.67 -5.94
CA LEU A 42 26.65 -9.73 -5.00
C LEU A 42 27.85 -9.32 -4.11
N GLY A 43 28.76 -8.47 -4.61
CA GLY A 43 30.02 -8.12 -3.92
C GLY A 43 30.06 -6.78 -3.16
N ARG A 44 28.93 -6.07 -2.98
CA ARG A 44 28.90 -4.72 -2.36
C ARG A 44 28.09 -4.60 -1.06
N ASN A 45 27.67 -5.72 -0.48
CA ASN A 45 26.86 -5.72 0.73
C ASN A 45 27.71 -6.00 1.98
N THR A 46 28.42 -4.99 2.50
CA THR A 46 29.21 -5.08 3.75
C THR A 46 28.37 -4.77 5.00
N GLY A 47 27.08 -5.12 4.97
CA GLY A 47 26.17 -4.86 6.07
C GLY A 47 26.64 -5.46 7.40
N THR A 48 26.74 -4.64 8.45
CA THR A 48 27.10 -5.07 9.82
C THR A 48 25.91 -5.75 10.49
N TYR A 49 25.59 -6.97 10.09
CA TYR A 49 24.42 -7.70 10.60
C TYR A 49 24.60 -8.22 12.05
N TYR A 50 25.84 -8.30 12.56
CA TYR A 50 26.13 -8.71 13.94
C TYR A 50 27.38 -8.02 14.48
N PRO A 51 27.38 -7.48 15.72
CA PRO A 51 28.59 -6.99 16.38
C PRO A 51 29.54 -8.10 16.88
N TYR A 52 29.23 -9.38 16.62
CA TYR A 52 29.92 -10.53 17.23
C TYR A 52 30.78 -11.36 16.26
N TRP A 53 30.86 -10.98 14.98
CA TRP A 53 31.66 -11.71 13.99
C TRP A 53 32.99 -11.00 13.71
N ASN A 54 34.01 -11.40 14.47
CA ASN A 54 35.42 -11.20 14.13
C ASN A 54 35.77 -12.20 13.01
N GLY A 55 35.53 -11.82 11.77
CA GLY A 55 35.87 -12.66 10.62
C GLY A 55 35.69 -11.89 9.32
N SER A 56 36.81 -11.50 8.72
CA SER A 56 36.91 -11.08 7.33
C SER A 56 36.38 -12.19 6.39
N ASP A 57 35.88 -11.77 5.22
CA ASP A 57 35.67 -12.60 4.01
C ASP A 57 34.35 -13.36 3.82
N VAL A 58 33.24 -12.99 4.48
CA VAL A 58 31.92 -13.52 4.09
C VAL A 58 31.20 -12.55 3.15
N GLU A 59 31.23 -12.84 1.85
CA GLU A 59 30.32 -12.27 0.84
C GLU A 59 28.89 -12.72 1.17
N LEU A 60 28.14 -11.88 1.89
CA LEU A 60 26.73 -12.17 2.20
C LEU A 60 25.87 -11.93 0.96
N PRO A 61 24.94 -12.84 0.62
CA PRO A 61 24.11 -12.67 -0.56
C PRO A 61 23.10 -11.53 -0.35
N PRO A 62 22.79 -10.77 -1.41
CA PRO A 62 21.90 -9.63 -1.36
C PRO A 62 20.50 -10.04 -0.91
N ILE A 63 19.72 -9.05 -0.45
CA ILE A 63 18.25 -9.13 -0.35
C ILE A 63 17.63 -9.73 -1.63
N PRO A 64 16.37 -10.23 -1.61
CA PRO A 64 15.70 -10.68 -2.83
C PRO A 64 15.93 -9.70 -3.97
N VAL A 65 16.42 -10.17 -5.11
CA VAL A 65 16.89 -9.28 -6.19
C VAL A 65 15.75 -8.45 -6.77
N GLU A 66 14.52 -8.95 -6.64
CA GLU A 66 13.28 -8.25 -7.00
C GLU A 66 13.05 -7.00 -6.15
N TRP A 67 13.69 -6.89 -4.98
CA TRP A 67 13.57 -5.75 -4.08
C TRP A 67 14.68 -4.71 -4.30
N ILE A 68 15.67 -5.01 -5.15
CA ILE A 68 16.77 -4.11 -5.44
C ILE A 68 16.30 -3.02 -6.41
N ILE A 69 16.50 -1.76 -6.04
CA ILE A 69 16.35 -0.62 -6.95
C ILE A 69 17.67 0.16 -6.90
N ALA A 70 18.59 -0.16 -7.79
CA ALA A 70 19.89 0.50 -7.88
C ALA A 70 20.43 0.46 -9.32
N PRO A 71 21.27 1.43 -9.70
CA PRO A 71 21.88 1.47 -11.02
C PRO A 71 23.02 0.45 -11.15
N VAL A 72 23.35 0.05 -12.38
CA VAL A 72 24.47 -0.89 -12.69
C VAL A 72 25.78 -0.40 -12.09
N ARG A 73 26.03 0.92 -12.13
CA ARG A 73 27.24 1.56 -11.56
C ARG A 73 26.93 2.29 -10.26
N TYR A 74 26.52 1.53 -9.25
CA TYR A 74 26.15 2.07 -7.93
C TYR A 74 27.24 2.94 -7.24
N SER A 75 28.53 2.69 -7.50
CA SER A 75 29.64 3.36 -6.79
C SER A 75 29.76 4.81 -7.21
N ASP A 76 29.50 5.06 -8.49
CA ASP A 76 29.73 6.36 -9.12
C ASP A 76 28.58 7.32 -8.80
N GLN A 77 27.50 6.79 -8.22
CA GLN A 77 26.26 7.51 -7.91
C GLN A 77 25.87 7.43 -6.43
N LEU A 78 26.73 6.88 -5.57
CA LEU A 78 26.43 6.68 -4.14
C LEU A 78 26.03 8.00 -3.45
N ASP A 79 26.73 9.08 -3.74
CA ASP A 79 26.46 10.41 -3.17
C ASP A 79 25.15 11.05 -3.68
N LYS A 80 24.55 10.49 -4.73
CA LYS A 80 23.29 10.96 -5.32
C LYS A 80 22.08 10.14 -4.88
N CYS A 81 22.30 9.00 -4.22
CA CYS A 81 21.21 8.14 -3.78
C CYS A 81 20.46 8.76 -2.60
N PRO A 82 19.11 8.75 -2.62
CA PRO A 82 18.32 9.29 -1.53
C PRO A 82 18.55 8.48 -0.25
N THR A 83 18.59 9.16 0.89
CA THR A 83 18.68 8.46 2.17
C THR A 83 17.37 7.73 2.50
N SER A 84 17.41 6.78 3.43
CA SER A 84 16.20 6.14 3.97
C SER A 84 15.21 7.18 4.51
N ALA A 85 15.71 8.25 5.12
CA ALA A 85 14.90 9.35 5.62
C ALA A 85 14.22 10.12 4.49
N ASP A 86 14.90 10.36 3.37
CA ASP A 86 14.33 11.05 2.21
C ASP A 86 13.22 10.23 1.55
N THR A 87 13.38 8.91 1.47
CA THR A 87 12.34 8.00 0.96
C THR A 87 11.10 8.02 1.85
N ILE A 88 11.27 7.91 3.17
CA ILE A 88 10.14 7.99 4.11
C ILE A 88 9.47 9.37 4.05
N ARG A 89 10.25 10.45 3.98
CA ARG A 89 9.71 11.82 3.80
C ARG A 89 8.91 11.95 2.51
N ALA A 90 9.39 11.38 1.40
CA ALA A 90 8.70 11.37 0.12
C ALA A 90 7.34 10.65 0.22
N PHE A 91 7.27 9.50 0.91
CA PHE A 91 6.01 8.80 1.15
C PHE A 91 5.04 9.64 1.99
N VAL A 92 5.51 10.22 3.10
CA VAL A 92 4.68 11.07 3.97
C VAL A 92 4.14 12.28 3.21
N LEU A 93 4.98 12.94 2.42
CA LEU A 93 4.59 14.12 1.66
C LEU A 93 3.55 13.78 0.58
N ALA A 94 3.76 12.69 -0.17
CA ALA A 94 2.83 12.25 -1.20
C ALA A 94 1.44 11.92 -0.59
N ASP A 95 1.43 11.20 0.54
CA ASP A 95 0.20 10.86 1.26
C ASP A 95 -0.51 12.09 1.84
N PHE A 96 0.25 13.04 2.40
CA PHE A 96 -0.32 14.27 2.94
C PHE A 96 -1.01 15.11 1.85
N ILE A 97 -0.38 15.26 0.69
CA ILE A 97 -0.98 15.93 -0.47
C ILE A 97 -2.25 15.19 -0.92
N ALA A 98 -2.19 13.86 -1.04
CA ALA A 98 -3.33 13.05 -1.42
C ALA A 98 -4.50 13.17 -0.44
N ILE A 99 -4.22 13.25 0.87
CA ILE A 99 -5.22 13.46 1.93
C ILE A 99 -5.94 14.81 1.77
N ILE A 100 -5.19 15.89 1.54
CA ILE A 100 -5.76 17.24 1.36
C ILE A 100 -6.70 17.25 0.15
N ILE A 101 -6.22 16.72 -0.98
CA ILE A 101 -7.01 16.73 -2.22
C ILE A 101 -8.22 15.80 -2.11
N ALA A 102 -8.06 14.60 -1.54
CA ALA A 102 -9.15 13.66 -1.30
C ALA A 102 -10.24 14.25 -0.38
N THR A 103 -9.89 15.09 0.58
CA THR A 103 -10.88 15.82 1.41
C THR A 103 -11.84 16.64 0.55
N VAL A 104 -11.35 17.24 -0.53
CA VAL A 104 -12.16 18.06 -1.43
C VAL A 104 -12.88 17.18 -2.47
N ILE A 105 -12.15 16.29 -3.15
CA ILE A 105 -12.67 15.48 -4.27
C ILE A 105 -13.66 14.43 -3.79
N CYS A 106 -13.41 13.74 -2.68
CA CYS A 106 -14.32 12.73 -2.16
C CYS A 106 -15.60 13.34 -1.54
N CYS A 107 -15.64 14.65 -1.31
CA CYS A 107 -16.83 15.33 -0.81
C CYS A 107 -17.84 15.52 -1.95
N ARG A 108 -18.81 14.60 -2.06
CA ARG A 108 -19.75 14.54 -3.18
C ARG A 108 -20.39 15.89 -3.60
N PRO A 109 -20.92 16.73 -2.68
CA PRO A 109 -21.52 18.01 -3.07
C PRO A 109 -20.50 19.02 -3.62
N LEU A 110 -19.28 19.03 -3.05
CA LEU A 110 -18.20 19.89 -3.55
C LEU A 110 -17.74 19.41 -4.93
N LEU A 111 -17.58 18.11 -5.12
CA LEU A 111 -17.24 17.53 -6.42
C LEU A 111 -18.31 17.84 -7.48
N CYS A 112 -19.59 17.73 -7.13
CA CYS A 112 -20.70 18.09 -8.00
C CYS A 112 -20.64 19.56 -8.41
N LYS A 113 -20.34 20.46 -7.46
CA LYS A 113 -20.18 21.88 -7.74
C LYS A 113 -18.96 22.18 -8.61
N LEU A 114 -17.81 21.55 -8.34
CA LEU A 114 -16.56 21.74 -9.09
C LEU A 114 -16.63 21.16 -10.51
N SER A 115 -17.33 20.04 -10.68
CA SER A 115 -17.51 19.37 -11.97
C SER A 115 -18.73 19.85 -12.75
N CYS A 116 -19.38 20.93 -12.31
CA CYS A 116 -20.60 21.47 -12.93
C CYS A 116 -21.73 20.43 -13.10
N GLY A 117 -21.86 19.50 -12.15
CA GLY A 117 -22.87 18.45 -12.15
C GLY A 117 -22.51 17.17 -12.91
N LEU A 118 -21.32 17.08 -13.52
CA LEU A 118 -20.89 15.90 -14.26
C LEU A 118 -20.52 14.72 -13.34
N LEU A 119 -19.81 15.00 -12.25
CA LEU A 119 -19.37 14.02 -11.25
C LEU A 119 -20.08 14.27 -9.91
N GLY A 120 -20.19 13.24 -9.06
CA GLY A 120 -20.81 13.39 -7.74
C GLY A 120 -22.31 13.68 -7.75
N ALA A 121 -23.00 13.47 -8.87
CA ALA A 121 -24.46 13.53 -8.92
C ALA A 121 -25.09 12.47 -7.99
N LYS A 122 -26.27 12.76 -7.43
CA LYS A 122 -27.07 11.90 -6.54
C LYS A 122 -27.58 10.59 -7.17
N SER A 123 -26.99 10.14 -8.27
CA SER A 123 -27.43 9.05 -9.14
C SER A 123 -27.50 7.69 -8.43
N GLY A 124 -28.59 7.42 -7.72
CA GLY A 124 -29.17 6.10 -7.45
C GLY A 124 -28.24 4.98 -6.97
N GLY A 125 -27.10 5.30 -6.35
CA GLY A 125 -26.11 4.33 -5.84
C GLY A 125 -25.30 3.57 -6.90
N ARG A 126 -25.56 3.73 -8.21
CA ARG A 126 -24.85 2.97 -9.27
C ARG A 126 -23.43 3.46 -9.52
N GLY A 127 -23.12 4.71 -9.17
CA GLY A 127 -21.79 5.29 -9.35
C GLY A 127 -20.69 4.57 -8.56
N VAL A 128 -21.05 3.95 -7.43
CA VAL A 128 -20.11 3.18 -6.59
C VAL A 128 -19.48 2.03 -7.37
N TYR A 129 -20.23 1.34 -8.25
CA TYR A 129 -19.74 0.19 -9.00
C TYR A 129 -18.63 0.53 -10.01
N TRP A 130 -18.57 1.78 -10.47
CA TRP A 130 -17.59 2.22 -11.46
C TRP A 130 -16.45 3.03 -10.84
N THR A 131 -16.74 3.78 -9.78
CA THR A 131 -15.75 4.64 -9.12
C THR A 131 -14.59 3.85 -8.52
N TRP A 132 -14.83 2.69 -7.91
CA TRP A 132 -13.74 1.86 -7.37
C TRP A 132 -12.77 1.35 -8.46
N ILE A 133 -13.27 1.06 -9.67
CA ILE A 133 -12.44 0.65 -10.80
C ILE A 133 -11.55 1.81 -11.23
N GLY A 134 -12.10 3.02 -11.32
CA GLY A 134 -11.34 4.24 -11.61
C GLY A 134 -10.26 4.50 -10.55
N SER A 135 -10.63 4.45 -9.27
CA SER A 135 -9.70 4.58 -8.14
C SER A 135 -8.56 3.57 -8.23
N PHE A 136 -8.89 2.29 -8.42
CA PHE A 136 -7.88 1.23 -8.54
C PHE A 136 -6.98 1.41 -9.77
N ALA A 137 -7.56 1.75 -10.93
CA ALA A 137 -6.81 1.96 -12.16
C ALA A 137 -5.83 3.13 -12.04
N LEU A 138 -6.25 4.24 -11.41
CA LEU A 138 -5.38 5.40 -11.20
C LEU A 138 -4.23 5.09 -10.24
N GLU A 139 -4.50 4.41 -9.13
CA GLU A 139 -3.44 3.97 -8.20
C GLU A 139 -2.45 3.01 -8.88
N LEU A 140 -2.96 2.05 -9.66
CA LEU A 140 -2.15 1.12 -10.42
C LEU A 140 -1.29 1.86 -11.46
N LEU A 141 -1.88 2.83 -12.17
CA LEU A 141 -1.19 3.65 -13.16
C LEU A 141 -0.09 4.51 -12.53
N GLY A 142 -0.31 5.07 -11.34
CA GLY A 142 0.73 5.80 -10.60
C GLY A 142 1.96 4.93 -10.31
N ASN A 143 1.75 3.67 -9.90
CA ASN A 143 2.83 2.72 -9.70
C ASN A 143 3.51 2.29 -11.00
N VAL A 144 2.74 2.09 -12.08
CA VAL A 144 3.28 1.75 -13.41
C VAL A 144 4.15 2.88 -13.95
N ILE A 145 3.68 4.12 -13.91
CA ILE A 145 4.45 5.28 -14.39
C ILE A 145 5.70 5.48 -13.55
N SER A 146 5.62 5.37 -12.23
CA SER A 146 6.80 5.46 -11.36
C SER A 146 7.82 4.37 -11.69
N SER A 147 7.36 3.15 -11.96
CA SER A 147 8.24 2.04 -12.38
C SER A 147 8.87 2.29 -13.76
N LEU A 148 8.13 2.91 -14.68
CA LEU A 148 8.65 3.30 -15.98
C LEU A 148 9.73 4.40 -15.86
N VAL A 149 9.55 5.37 -14.96
CA VAL A 149 10.58 6.38 -14.66
C VAL A 149 11.86 5.70 -14.19
N VAL A 150 11.75 4.69 -13.29
CA VAL A 150 12.90 3.91 -12.83
C VAL A 150 13.59 3.21 -13.99
N VAL A 151 12.89 2.32 -14.70
CA VAL A 151 13.51 1.44 -15.72
C VAL A 151 14.01 2.21 -16.95
N ARG A 152 13.46 3.40 -17.24
CA ARG A 152 13.94 4.26 -18.33
C ARG A 152 15.04 5.22 -17.93
N THR A 153 15.42 5.30 -16.66
CA THR A 153 16.55 6.12 -16.25
C THR A 153 17.84 5.40 -16.60
N ASP A 154 18.80 6.13 -17.19
CA ASP A 154 20.11 5.59 -17.56
C ASP A 154 20.79 4.86 -16.39
N GLY A 155 21.15 3.61 -16.62
CA GLY A 155 21.78 2.73 -15.62
C GLY A 155 20.81 1.85 -14.81
N TYR A 156 19.50 1.94 -15.00
CA TYR A 156 18.47 1.12 -14.32
C TYR A 156 17.75 0.14 -15.26
N GLU A 157 18.20 0.01 -16.50
CA GLU A 157 17.53 -0.74 -17.58
C GLU A 157 17.47 -2.26 -17.30
N GLN A 158 18.33 -2.76 -16.41
CA GLN A 158 18.36 -4.14 -15.94
C GLN A 158 17.21 -4.49 -14.99
N LEU A 159 16.54 -3.49 -14.42
CA LEU A 159 15.46 -3.74 -13.46
C LEU A 159 14.19 -4.18 -14.18
N SER A 160 13.58 -5.24 -13.66
CA SER A 160 12.26 -5.67 -14.13
C SER A 160 11.21 -4.67 -13.70
N MET A 161 10.53 -4.04 -14.67
CA MET A 161 9.43 -3.10 -14.43
C MET A 161 8.34 -3.71 -13.55
N ILE A 162 8.04 -5.00 -13.73
CA ILE A 162 7.00 -5.70 -12.96
C ILE A 162 7.41 -5.82 -11.49
N ASN A 163 8.68 -6.08 -11.20
CA ASN A 163 9.18 -6.19 -9.83
C ASN A 163 9.18 -4.82 -9.14
N VAL A 164 9.63 -3.77 -9.83
CA VAL A 164 9.58 -2.39 -9.31
C VAL A 164 8.13 -1.97 -9.02
N PHE A 165 7.22 -2.27 -9.95
CA PHE A 165 5.79 -2.01 -9.79
C PHE A 165 5.20 -2.73 -8.56
N ALA A 166 5.49 -4.03 -8.44
CA ALA A 166 4.97 -4.84 -7.35
C ALA A 166 5.54 -4.41 -5.99
N LEU A 167 6.80 -3.99 -5.95
CA LEU A 167 7.40 -3.39 -4.76
C LEU A 167 6.72 -2.06 -4.42
N TYR A 168 6.48 -1.16 -5.38
CA TYR A 168 5.75 0.09 -5.15
C TYR A 168 4.28 -0.11 -4.77
N ALA A 169 3.65 -1.24 -5.13
CA ALA A 169 2.31 -1.59 -4.65
C ALA A 169 2.24 -1.73 -3.11
N SER A 170 3.37 -2.05 -2.46
CA SER A 170 3.50 -2.17 -1.00
C SER A 170 3.67 -0.82 -0.27
N ARG A 171 3.74 0.30 -0.99
CA ARG A 171 3.87 1.64 -0.40
C ARG A 171 2.71 1.93 0.57
N PRO A 172 2.97 2.53 1.75
CA PRO A 172 1.90 3.00 2.62
C PRO A 172 1.07 4.09 1.92
N ARG A 173 -0.26 4.05 2.09
CA ARG A 173 -1.22 5.01 1.52
C ARG A 173 -2.32 5.37 2.52
N LEU A 174 -2.17 6.47 3.24
CA LEU A 174 -3.07 6.82 4.35
C LEU A 174 -4.44 7.38 3.91
N LYS A 175 -4.68 7.60 2.62
CA LYS A 175 -5.90 8.29 2.13
C LYS A 175 -7.20 7.57 2.52
N ALA A 176 -7.27 6.25 2.40
CA ALA A 176 -8.51 5.51 2.67
C ALA A 176 -8.88 5.57 4.16
N TRP A 177 -7.89 5.58 5.06
CA TRP A 177 -8.11 5.85 6.48
C TRP A 177 -8.74 7.22 6.72
N TRP A 178 -8.18 8.25 6.09
CA TRP A 178 -8.67 9.62 6.26
C TRP A 178 -10.10 9.78 5.75
N VAL A 179 -10.40 9.28 4.55
CA VAL A 179 -11.76 9.35 3.99
C VAL A 179 -12.73 8.51 4.84
N ALA A 180 -12.28 7.42 5.47
CA ALA A 180 -13.09 6.67 6.44
C ALA A 180 -13.46 7.52 7.68
N ILE A 181 -12.51 8.30 8.22
CA ILE A 181 -12.76 9.21 9.34
C ILE A 181 -13.77 10.29 8.92
N LEU A 182 -13.54 10.95 7.78
CA LEU A 182 -14.43 12.00 7.28
C LEU A 182 -15.85 11.48 7.03
N ARG A 183 -15.98 10.26 6.52
CA ARG A 183 -17.27 9.60 6.33
C ARG A 183 -18.08 9.55 7.64
N ILE A 184 -17.42 9.30 8.78
CA ILE A 184 -18.08 9.15 10.10
C ILE A 184 -18.38 10.51 10.70
N LEU A 185 -17.43 11.44 10.64
CA LEU A 185 -17.54 12.75 11.29
C LEU A 185 -18.41 13.73 10.50
N VAL A 186 -18.35 13.69 9.17
CA VAL A 186 -19.07 14.64 8.31
C VAL A 186 -20.39 14.02 7.85
N VAL A 187 -21.48 14.59 8.36
CA VAL A 187 -22.85 14.27 7.93
C VAL A 187 -23.50 15.58 7.53
N LEU A 188 -24.03 15.62 6.31
CA LEU A 188 -24.74 16.78 5.80
C LEU A 188 -26.25 16.55 5.92
N GLU A 189 -26.95 17.55 6.43
CA GLU A 189 -28.40 17.57 6.49
C GLU A 189 -28.91 18.31 5.25
N HIS A 190 -29.73 17.66 4.43
CA HIS A 190 -30.31 18.28 3.25
C HIS A 190 -31.79 17.90 3.13
N GLU A 191 -32.67 18.89 3.25
CA GLU A 191 -34.11 18.80 2.96
C GLU A 191 -34.80 17.51 3.45
N HIS A 192 -34.46 17.03 4.66
CA HIS A 192 -34.99 15.81 5.33
C HIS A 192 -34.24 14.49 5.09
N GLU A 193 -33.11 14.49 4.37
CA GLU A 193 -32.21 13.34 4.29
C GLU A 193 -30.84 13.62 4.91
N HIS A 194 -30.35 12.65 5.70
CA HIS A 194 -28.97 12.63 6.15
C HIS A 194 -28.11 12.00 5.07
N GLU A 195 -27.19 12.78 4.56
CA GLU A 195 -26.25 12.36 3.53
C GLU A 195 -24.84 12.25 4.13
N HIS A 196 -24.17 11.15 3.79
CA HIS A 196 -22.77 10.95 4.11
C HIS A 196 -21.94 11.20 2.84
N PRO A 197 -21.38 12.41 2.65
CA PRO A 197 -20.81 12.82 1.38
C PRO A 197 -19.56 12.03 0.96
N TYR A 198 -18.88 11.37 1.90
CA TYR A 198 -17.63 10.63 1.68
C TYR A 198 -17.80 9.11 1.52
N VAL A 199 -19.04 8.58 1.54
CA VAL A 199 -19.26 7.12 1.48
C VAL A 199 -18.69 6.50 0.21
N ASP A 200 -19.00 7.12 -0.93
CA ASP A 200 -18.62 6.57 -2.24
C ASP A 200 -17.10 6.61 -2.42
N GLY A 201 -16.47 7.73 -2.08
CA GLY A 201 -15.00 7.89 -2.10
C GLY A 201 -14.28 6.93 -1.13
N TYR A 202 -14.87 6.68 0.06
CA TYR A 202 -14.34 5.68 0.98
C TYR A 202 -14.39 4.26 0.39
N ILE A 203 -15.55 3.84 -0.15
CA ILE A 203 -15.70 2.50 -0.71
C ILE A 203 -14.73 2.30 -1.88
N GLY A 204 -14.64 3.28 -2.78
CA GLY A 204 -13.71 3.25 -3.90
C GLY A 204 -12.25 3.13 -3.46
N SER A 205 -11.84 4.01 -2.55
CA SER A 205 -10.47 4.01 -2.00
C SER A 205 -10.13 2.74 -1.22
N ALA A 206 -11.07 2.21 -0.43
CA ALA A 206 -10.86 1.01 0.38
C ALA A 206 -10.73 -0.26 -0.49
N LEU A 207 -11.55 -0.39 -1.55
CA LEU A 207 -11.43 -1.50 -2.50
C LEU A 207 -10.14 -1.41 -3.32
N ALA A 208 -9.75 -0.21 -3.77
CA ALA A 208 -8.48 0.00 -4.46
C ALA A 208 -7.29 -0.39 -3.56
N GLU A 209 -7.31 0.05 -2.30
CA GLU A 209 -6.29 -0.30 -1.31
C GLU A 209 -6.23 -1.81 -1.04
N GLN A 210 -7.39 -2.46 -0.89
CA GLN A 210 -7.48 -3.92 -0.72
C GLN A 210 -6.78 -4.68 -1.85
N LEU A 211 -7.01 -4.29 -3.10
CA LEU A 211 -6.40 -4.96 -4.26
C LEU A 211 -4.88 -4.74 -4.31
N LEU A 212 -4.41 -3.53 -4.02
CA LEU A 212 -2.98 -3.22 -3.99
C LEU A 212 -2.26 -3.95 -2.84
N GLN A 213 -2.92 -4.09 -1.69
CA GLN A 213 -2.42 -4.89 -0.57
C GLN A 213 -2.33 -6.38 -0.94
N ILE A 214 -3.29 -6.93 -1.69
CA ILE A 214 -3.22 -8.30 -2.21
C ILE A 214 -2.01 -8.47 -3.14
N ILE A 215 -1.80 -7.52 -4.07
CA ILE A 215 -0.64 -7.53 -4.98
C ILE A 215 0.67 -7.50 -4.18
N ALA A 216 0.77 -6.58 -3.22
CA ALA A 216 1.95 -6.44 -2.35
C ALA A 216 2.20 -7.71 -1.52
N ALA A 217 1.17 -8.27 -0.88
CA ALA A 217 1.28 -9.47 -0.08
C ALA A 217 1.70 -10.69 -0.92
N ALA A 218 1.14 -10.83 -2.13
CA ALA A 218 1.52 -11.89 -3.05
C ALA A 218 2.99 -11.76 -3.47
N PHE A 219 3.41 -10.57 -3.90
CA PHE A 219 4.80 -10.31 -4.31
C PHE A 219 5.80 -10.51 -3.17
N ILE A 220 5.53 -9.91 -2.01
CA ILE A 220 6.39 -10.05 -0.83
C ILE A 220 6.45 -11.50 -0.39
N GLY A 221 5.32 -12.19 -0.32
CA GLY A 221 5.25 -13.58 0.11
C GLY A 221 6.01 -14.53 -0.82
N THR A 222 5.88 -14.38 -2.14
CA THR A 222 6.57 -15.26 -3.10
C THR A 222 8.08 -15.00 -3.14
N THR A 223 8.50 -13.74 -3.18
CA THR A 223 9.93 -13.36 -3.19
C THR A 223 10.62 -13.74 -1.88
N TRP A 224 9.89 -13.67 -0.76
CA TRP A 224 10.37 -14.07 0.54
C TRP A 224 10.56 -15.59 0.71
N ASP A 225 9.55 -16.37 0.32
CA ASP A 225 9.57 -17.84 0.42
C ASP A 225 10.74 -18.43 -0.39
N ALA A 226 11.02 -17.85 -1.56
CA ALA A 226 12.12 -18.26 -2.44
C ALA A 226 13.52 -17.89 -1.93
N PHE A 227 13.62 -16.95 -0.97
CA PHE A 227 14.91 -16.45 -0.52
C PHE A 227 15.62 -17.48 0.38
N PRO A 228 16.90 -17.82 0.19
CA PRO A 228 17.54 -18.90 0.96
C PRO A 228 18.21 -18.46 2.29
N ASN A 229 18.33 -17.16 2.58
CA ASN A 229 19.18 -16.66 3.68
C ASN A 229 18.38 -16.49 4.99
N GLU A 230 18.57 -17.41 5.94
CA GLU A 230 17.84 -17.48 7.21
C GLU A 230 18.07 -16.27 8.18
N PRO A 231 19.28 -15.72 8.35
CA PRO A 231 19.50 -14.53 9.19
C PRO A 231 18.71 -13.28 8.77
N ILE A 232 18.75 -12.91 7.49
CA ILE A 232 17.90 -11.82 6.96
C ILE A 232 16.44 -12.20 7.09
N LYS A 233 16.16 -13.51 6.98
CA LYS A 233 14.81 -14.00 7.16
C LYS A 233 14.25 -13.62 8.52
N GLU A 234 15.00 -13.93 9.56
CA GLU A 234 14.62 -13.67 10.94
C GLU A 234 14.38 -12.16 11.20
N TRP A 235 15.23 -11.27 10.66
CA TRP A 235 15.10 -9.83 10.87
C TRP A 235 13.80 -9.23 10.30
N MET A 236 13.44 -9.62 9.07
CA MET A 236 12.25 -9.12 8.38
C MET A 236 10.99 -9.95 8.67
N HIS A 237 11.12 -11.15 9.25
CA HIS A 237 10.05 -12.14 9.42
C HIS A 237 8.74 -11.52 9.93
N GLY A 238 8.79 -10.81 11.05
CA GLY A 238 7.59 -10.20 11.66
C GLY A 238 6.91 -9.18 10.76
N SER A 239 7.67 -8.31 10.07
CA SER A 239 7.09 -7.31 9.15
C SER A 239 6.48 -7.94 7.90
N LEU A 240 7.04 -9.05 7.42
CA LEU A 240 6.58 -9.71 6.21
C LEU A 240 5.32 -10.51 6.46
N ILE A 241 5.26 -11.25 7.58
CA ILE A 241 4.01 -11.88 8.03
C ILE A 241 2.93 -10.82 8.19
N TYR A 242 3.28 -9.67 8.77
CA TYR A 242 2.30 -8.61 8.94
C TYR A 242 1.76 -8.13 7.58
N MET A 243 2.63 -7.84 6.62
CA MET A 243 2.23 -7.48 5.25
C MET A 243 1.36 -8.55 4.56
N MET A 244 1.63 -9.83 4.79
CA MET A 244 0.84 -10.93 4.21
C MET A 244 -0.57 -11.06 4.82
N VAL A 245 -0.74 -10.73 6.11
CA VAL A 245 -2.02 -10.85 6.82
C VAL A 245 -2.90 -9.61 6.65
N VAL A 246 -2.30 -8.44 6.39
CA VAL A 246 -3.01 -7.15 6.24
C VAL A 246 -4.17 -7.19 5.25
N PRO A 247 -4.08 -7.78 4.04
CA PRO A 247 -5.23 -7.87 3.15
C PRO A 247 -6.44 -8.58 3.78
N GLY A 248 -6.21 -9.59 4.63
CA GLY A 248 -7.28 -10.27 5.35
C GLY A 248 -7.92 -9.37 6.41
N ILE A 249 -7.09 -8.61 7.15
CA ILE A 249 -7.57 -7.64 8.15
C ILE A 249 -8.37 -6.53 7.46
N THR A 250 -7.86 -5.97 6.37
CA THR A 250 -8.53 -4.93 5.58
C THR A 250 -9.87 -5.42 5.05
N LEU A 251 -9.94 -6.65 4.53
CA LEU A 251 -11.20 -7.23 4.06
C LEU A 251 -12.22 -7.34 5.20
N ILE A 252 -11.81 -7.81 6.38
CA ILE A 252 -12.66 -7.87 7.57
C ILE A 252 -13.12 -6.46 7.96
N THR A 253 -12.21 -5.47 7.97
CA THR A 253 -12.56 -4.08 8.28
C THR A 253 -13.58 -3.52 7.28
N ILE A 254 -13.42 -3.74 5.98
CA ILE A 254 -14.39 -3.33 4.95
C ILE A 254 -15.75 -4.02 5.19
N LEU A 255 -15.75 -5.33 5.44
CA LEU A 255 -16.96 -6.14 5.65
C LEU A 255 -17.66 -5.87 6.98
N LEU A 256 -16.97 -5.37 8.01
CA LEU A 256 -17.58 -4.98 9.29
C LEU A 256 -18.05 -3.52 9.26
N VAL A 257 -17.19 -2.60 8.80
CA VAL A 257 -17.45 -1.16 8.85
C VAL A 257 -18.53 -0.73 7.85
N VAL A 258 -18.64 -1.37 6.69
CA VAL A 258 -19.68 -1.01 5.70
C VAL A 258 -21.09 -1.44 6.16
N PRO A 259 -21.34 -2.70 6.57
CA PRO A 259 -22.69 -3.17 6.91
C PRO A 259 -23.19 -2.76 8.30
N ILE A 260 -22.32 -2.75 9.33
CA ILE A 260 -22.70 -2.28 10.69
C ILE A 260 -23.25 -0.86 10.61
N TRP A 261 -22.69 -0.06 9.70
CA TRP A 261 -23.11 1.31 9.53
C TRP A 261 -24.36 1.48 8.68
N ARG A 262 -24.56 0.71 7.60
CA ARG A 262 -25.82 0.78 6.83
C ARG A 262 -27.03 0.56 7.75
N ARG A 263 -26.90 -0.34 8.73
CA ARG A 263 -27.91 -0.56 9.78
C ARG A 263 -28.01 0.59 10.76
N ASN A 264 -26.89 1.13 11.22
CA ASN A 264 -26.95 2.21 12.19
C ASN A 264 -27.53 3.51 11.61
N CYS A 265 -27.40 3.82 10.30
CA CYS A 265 -28.00 5.04 9.71
C CYS A 265 -29.50 5.18 9.98
N GLU A 266 -30.24 4.06 10.06
CA GLU A 266 -31.65 4.05 10.43
C GLU A 266 -31.85 4.37 11.92
N ALA A 267 -30.97 3.88 12.80
CA ALA A 267 -30.97 4.19 14.22
C ALA A 267 -30.54 5.65 14.51
N TRP A 268 -29.57 6.18 13.74
CA TRP A 268 -29.12 7.58 13.83
C TRP A 268 -30.23 8.55 13.45
N ARG A 269 -31.08 8.19 12.48
CA ARG A 269 -32.24 8.99 12.06
C ARG A 269 -33.23 9.23 13.22
N LEU A 270 -33.33 8.30 14.18
CA LEU A 270 -34.24 8.40 15.33
C LEU A 270 -33.73 9.31 16.47
N HIS A 271 -32.45 9.69 16.49
CA HIS A 271 -31.88 10.54 17.57
C HIS A 271 -31.58 11.98 17.14
N VAL A 272 -31.59 12.27 15.83
CA VAL A 272 -31.21 13.60 15.30
C VAL A 272 -32.33 14.64 15.35
N ASP A 273 -33.58 14.24 15.57
CA ASP A 273 -34.67 15.20 15.85
C ASP A 273 -34.39 16.05 17.11
N ASN A 274 -33.46 15.64 17.97
CA ASN A 274 -32.88 16.44 19.05
C ASN A 274 -31.54 17.07 18.61
N LYS A 275 -31.61 18.14 17.80
CA LYS A 275 -30.45 18.95 17.39
C LYS A 275 -29.75 19.53 18.63
N GLY A 276 -28.73 18.83 19.12
CA GLY A 276 -27.92 19.29 20.26
C GLY A 276 -27.56 18.22 21.28
N ASP A 277 -27.94 16.95 21.09
CA ASP A 277 -27.59 15.91 22.06
C ASP A 277 -26.07 15.61 22.04
N PRO A 278 -25.32 15.95 23.11
CA PRO A 278 -23.89 15.64 23.20
C PRO A 278 -23.61 14.14 23.16
N ALA A 279 -24.59 13.29 23.53
CA ALA A 279 -24.44 11.84 23.45
C ALA A 279 -24.19 11.36 22.01
N LEU A 280 -24.82 12.00 21.02
CA LEU A 280 -24.67 11.65 19.61
C LEU A 280 -23.24 11.86 19.11
N LEU A 281 -22.64 12.99 19.49
CA LEU A 281 -21.25 13.31 19.16
C LEU A 281 -20.29 12.33 19.84
N CYS A 282 -20.53 12.00 21.11
CA CYS A 282 -19.74 11.01 21.85
C CYS A 282 -19.75 9.63 21.17
N VAL A 283 -20.92 9.16 20.71
CA VAL A 283 -21.01 7.87 19.99
C VAL A 283 -20.26 7.95 18.66
N ARG A 284 -20.32 9.06 17.92
CA ARG A 284 -19.55 9.23 16.67
C ARG A 284 -18.05 9.19 16.93
N ILE A 285 -17.58 9.95 17.91
CA ILE A 285 -16.16 9.96 18.29
C ILE A 285 -15.71 8.56 18.70
N PHE A 286 -16.51 7.85 19.50
CA PHE A 286 -16.20 6.49 19.92
C PHE A 286 -16.06 5.52 18.73
N ILE A 287 -17.00 5.56 17.79
CA ILE A 287 -16.93 4.74 16.56
C ILE A 287 -15.75 5.15 15.69
N THR A 288 -15.45 6.44 15.57
CA THR A 288 -14.26 6.94 14.87
C THR A 288 -12.98 6.39 15.51
N CYS A 289 -12.88 6.39 16.84
CA CYS A 289 -11.73 5.83 17.56
C CYS A 289 -11.58 4.32 17.30
N ILE A 290 -12.69 3.56 17.33
CA ILE A 290 -12.66 2.13 16.98
C ILE A 290 -12.20 1.92 15.54
N ALA A 291 -12.80 2.63 14.59
CA ALA A 291 -12.42 2.53 13.17
C ALA A 291 -10.95 2.90 12.96
N ALA A 292 -10.49 3.99 13.59
CA ALA A 292 -9.11 4.42 13.53
C ALA A 292 -8.15 3.37 14.10
N PHE A 293 -8.51 2.69 15.18
CA PHE A 293 -7.71 1.59 15.73
C PHE A 293 -7.50 0.46 14.70
N PHE A 294 -8.56 0.02 14.00
CA PHE A 294 -8.43 -0.99 12.93
C PHE A 294 -7.54 -0.51 11.78
N PHE A 295 -7.69 0.74 11.36
CA PHE A 295 -6.87 1.29 10.29
C PHE A 295 -5.41 1.50 10.70
N ILE A 296 -5.12 1.84 11.96
CA ILE A 296 -3.76 1.91 12.48
C ILE A 296 -3.08 0.55 12.31
N VAL A 297 -3.76 -0.56 12.64
CA VAL A 297 -3.22 -1.90 12.39
C VAL A 297 -2.91 -2.09 10.90
N ILE A 298 -3.89 -1.84 10.02
CA ILE A 298 -3.71 -2.00 8.56
C ILE A 298 -2.50 -1.20 8.03
N TYR A 299 -2.39 0.07 8.40
CA TYR A 299 -1.38 0.97 7.83
C TYR A 299 -0.02 0.91 8.51
N THR A 300 0.07 0.49 9.77
CA THR A 300 1.37 0.30 10.43
C THR A 300 2.20 -0.78 9.75
N ALA A 301 1.57 -1.79 9.12
CA ALA A 301 2.29 -2.86 8.43
C ALA A 301 3.20 -2.38 7.29
N PRO A 302 2.71 -1.66 6.26
CA PRO A 302 3.57 -1.15 5.19
C PRO A 302 4.60 -0.15 5.73
N TRP A 303 4.26 0.69 6.72
CA TRP A 303 5.24 1.60 7.33
C TRP A 303 6.38 0.86 8.03
N ILE A 304 6.07 -0.17 8.82
CA ILE A 304 7.08 -0.99 9.51
C ILE A 304 7.90 -1.77 8.47
N TYR A 305 7.26 -2.36 7.46
CA TYR A 305 7.93 -3.05 6.37
C TYR A 305 8.95 -2.14 5.69
N TRP A 306 8.54 -0.96 5.20
CA TRP A 306 9.43 -0.02 4.53
C TRP A 306 10.53 0.52 5.45
N THR A 307 10.22 0.79 6.72
CA THR A 307 11.23 1.25 7.69
C THR A 307 12.29 0.20 7.94
N LYS A 308 11.91 -1.08 8.06
CA LYS A 308 12.86 -2.18 8.22
C LYS A 308 13.62 -2.46 6.92
N PHE A 309 12.92 -2.47 5.79
CA PHE A 309 13.50 -2.69 4.47
C PHE A 309 14.58 -1.65 4.13
N LEU A 310 14.29 -0.35 4.32
CA LEU A 310 15.26 0.74 4.06
C LEU A 310 16.41 0.81 5.07
N LYS A 311 16.30 0.08 6.18
CA LYS A 311 17.36 -0.08 7.17
C LYS A 311 18.07 -1.43 7.03
N LEU A 312 17.64 -2.30 6.11
CA LEU A 312 18.35 -3.54 5.84
C LEU A 312 19.77 -3.17 5.42
N PRO A 313 20.79 -3.68 6.11
CA PRO A 313 22.17 -3.47 5.70
C PRO A 313 22.40 -3.96 4.26
N GLY A 314 22.92 -3.06 3.42
CA GLY A 314 23.04 -3.25 1.97
C GLY A 314 21.74 -3.54 1.24
N SER A 315 20.63 -2.98 1.72
CA SER A 315 19.55 -2.62 0.82
C SER A 315 20.12 -1.71 -0.27
N LEU A 316 20.15 -2.25 -1.49
CA LEU A 316 20.50 -1.49 -2.67
C LEU A 316 19.27 -0.69 -3.08
N TRP A 317 19.10 0.44 -2.40
CA TRP A 317 17.98 1.36 -2.58
C TRP A 317 18.47 2.73 -3.00
N CYS A 318 18.29 3.02 -4.27
CA CYS A 318 18.65 4.26 -4.92
C CYS A 318 17.64 4.53 -6.03
N PRO A 319 16.37 4.84 -5.73
CA PRO A 319 15.40 5.17 -6.77
C PRO A 319 15.80 6.49 -7.46
N PRO A 320 15.85 6.54 -8.81
CA PRO A 320 16.11 7.76 -9.54
C PRO A 320 14.92 8.71 -9.45
N ALA A 321 15.18 10.02 -9.48
CA ALA A 321 14.12 11.03 -9.51
C ALA A 321 13.03 10.84 -8.43
N LEU A 322 13.42 10.54 -7.18
CA LEU A 322 12.49 10.25 -6.08
C LEU A 322 11.40 11.32 -5.90
N ALA A 323 11.74 12.59 -6.10
CA ALA A 323 10.78 13.70 -6.04
C ALA A 323 9.71 13.63 -7.15
N GLU A 324 10.10 13.25 -8.37
CA GLU A 324 9.17 13.05 -9.48
C GLU A 324 8.24 11.88 -9.21
N GLN A 325 8.79 10.76 -8.72
CA GLN A 325 7.97 9.61 -8.33
C GLN A 325 6.98 9.96 -7.21
N ALA A 326 7.41 10.73 -6.21
CA ALA A 326 6.53 11.21 -5.14
C ALA A 326 5.39 12.11 -5.68
N ALA A 327 5.69 12.96 -6.67
CA ALA A 327 4.68 13.77 -7.33
C ALA A 327 3.70 12.92 -8.15
N ILE A 328 4.17 11.89 -8.84
CA ILE A 328 3.33 10.91 -9.56
C ILE A 328 2.41 10.21 -8.56
N TRP A 329 2.94 9.67 -7.46
CA TRP A 329 2.14 9.05 -6.41
C TRP A 329 1.10 10.01 -5.84
N ALA A 330 1.49 11.23 -5.49
CA ALA A 330 0.56 12.23 -4.98
C ALA A 330 -0.56 12.53 -5.97
N GLY A 331 -0.23 12.77 -7.24
CA GLY A 331 -1.21 13.09 -8.29
C GLY A 331 -2.19 11.95 -8.55
N PHE A 332 -1.69 10.74 -8.80
CA PHE A 332 -2.55 9.59 -9.10
C PHE A 332 -3.36 9.13 -7.89
N SER A 333 -2.77 9.15 -6.69
CA SER A 333 -3.52 8.82 -5.47
C SER A 333 -4.61 9.85 -5.16
N SER A 334 -4.38 11.13 -5.48
CA SER A 334 -5.38 12.20 -5.33
C SER A 334 -6.53 12.06 -6.33
N LEU A 335 -6.23 11.78 -7.60
CA LEU A 335 -7.24 11.63 -8.64
C LEU A 335 -8.04 10.33 -8.47
N GLY A 336 -7.42 9.29 -7.93
CA GLY A 336 -8.07 8.02 -7.63
C GLY A 336 -8.82 7.99 -6.30
N ALA A 337 -8.95 9.12 -5.60
CA ALA A 337 -9.75 9.24 -4.38
C ALA A 337 -11.19 9.62 -4.73
#